data_AF-A0A089MHC4-F1
#
_entry.id   AF-A0A089MHC4-F1
#
_cell.length_a   1.000
_cell.length_b   1.000
_cell.length_c   1.000
_cell.angle_alpha   90.00
_cell.angle_beta   90.00
_cell.angle_gamma   90.00
#
_symmetry.space_group_name_H-M   'P 1'
#
loop_
_entity.id
_entity.type
_entity.pdbx_description
1 polymer ?
#
loop_
_entity_poly.entity_id
_entity_poly.type
_entity_poly.pdbx_seq_one_letter_code
_entity_poly.pdbx_strand_id
1 'polypeptide(L)'
;MDIHNPVLPGYWADPGQFDISIYNEGPHLQKKDGRYWLTWSNYDTRDPRYQIAYAFSGSVYGPYEVPENNRLTLASAHAVGTGHASLTNYGSDWYLLYHRLADPEHSLMRETCLGVVQFAEENTPFVVVD
;
A
#
# COMPACT_ATOMS: atom_id res chain seq x y z
N MET A 1 -17.65 -20.79 -23.89
CA MET A 1 -17.96 -21.46 -22.62
C MET A 1 -18.10 -20.36 -21.59
N ASP A 2 -19.34 -19.97 -21.29
CA ASP A 2 -19.63 -18.97 -20.26
C ASP A 2 -19.50 -19.62 -18.89
N ILE A 3 -18.54 -19.13 -18.12
CA ILE A 3 -18.47 -19.41 -16.69
C ILE A 3 -19.44 -18.47 -15.98
N HIS A 4 -20.69 -18.91 -15.86
CA HIS A 4 -21.65 -18.31 -14.93
C HIS A 4 -21.13 -18.53 -13.50
N ASN A 5 -20.45 -17.51 -12.97
CA ASN A 5 -20.07 -17.48 -11.58
C ASN A 5 -21.33 -17.13 -10.75
N PRO A 6 -21.77 -17.97 -9.82
CA PRO A 6 -22.95 -17.66 -9.01
C PRO A 6 -22.64 -16.45 -8.12
N VAL A 7 -23.34 -15.35 -8.38
CA VAL A 7 -23.20 -14.10 -7.63
C VAL A 7 -23.78 -14.32 -6.24
N LEU A 8 -22.92 -14.43 -5.22
CA LEU A 8 -23.34 -14.35 -3.83
C LEU A 8 -23.79 -12.90 -3.54
N PRO A 9 -24.98 -12.68 -2.96
CA PRO A 9 -25.46 -11.33 -2.68
C PRO A 9 -24.64 -10.69 -1.56
N GLY A 10 -24.10 -9.50 -1.79
CA GLY A 10 -23.66 -8.60 -0.72
C GLY A 10 -22.17 -8.28 -0.59
N TYR A 11 -21.29 -8.76 -1.49
CA TYR A 11 -19.84 -8.55 -1.34
C TYR A 11 -19.12 -7.95 -2.56
N TRP A 12 -19.85 -7.53 -3.59
CA TRP A 12 -19.25 -6.87 -4.75
C TRP A 12 -19.74 -5.43 -4.82
N ALA A 13 -18.85 -4.48 -4.59
CA ALA A 13 -19.06 -3.11 -5.02
C ALA A 13 -19.33 -3.12 -6.54
N ASP A 14 -20.17 -2.20 -7.02
CA ASP A 14 -20.36 -1.97 -8.44
C ASP A 14 -18.96 -1.81 -9.09
N PRO A 15 -18.56 -2.64 -10.07
CA PRO A 15 -17.27 -2.49 -10.74
C PRO A 15 -17.13 -1.14 -11.46
N GLY A 16 -18.22 -0.39 -11.65
CA GLY A 16 -18.22 1.00 -12.10
C GLY A 16 -17.90 2.03 -11.00
N GLN A 17 -17.95 1.65 -9.72
CA GLN A 17 -17.53 2.46 -8.58
C GLN A 17 -16.11 2.08 -8.16
N PHE A 18 -15.14 2.72 -8.79
CA PHE A 18 -13.75 2.66 -8.39
C PHE A 18 -13.42 3.89 -7.53
N ASP A 19 -13.24 3.70 -6.23
CA ASP A 19 -12.83 4.76 -5.31
C ASP A 19 -11.32 4.70 -5.07
N ILE A 20 -10.59 5.51 -5.85
CA ILE A 20 -9.13 5.63 -5.73
C ILE A 20 -8.68 6.09 -4.34
N SER A 21 -9.54 6.72 -3.55
CA SER A 21 -9.19 7.11 -2.18
C SER A 21 -9.07 5.91 -1.23
N ILE A 22 -9.74 4.79 -1.56
CA ILE A 22 -9.69 3.53 -0.83
C ILE A 22 -8.66 2.58 -1.44
N TYR A 23 -8.67 2.42 -2.76
CA TYR A 23 -7.74 1.56 -3.50
C TYR A 23 -7.55 2.08 -4.92
N ASN A 24 -6.29 2.25 -5.34
CA ASN A 24 -5.94 2.53 -6.72
C ASN A 24 -5.16 1.37 -7.36
N GLU A 25 -4.00 0.99 -6.81
CA GLU A 25 -3.16 -0.02 -7.46
C GLU A 25 -2.15 -0.71 -6.55
N GLY A 26 -1.35 -1.60 -7.15
CA GLY A 26 -0.15 -2.18 -6.56
C GLY A 26 -0.37 -2.95 -5.26
N PRO A 27 -1.36 -3.86 -5.17
CA PRO A 27 -1.50 -4.69 -3.99
C PRO A 27 -0.29 -5.63 -3.89
N HIS A 28 0.35 -5.66 -2.72
CA HIS A 28 1.41 -6.60 -2.39
C HIS A 28 1.12 -7.25 -1.05
N LEU A 29 1.27 -8.57 -1.00
CA LEU A 29 1.01 -9.36 0.19
C LEU A 29 2.30 -10.00 0.68
N GLN A 30 2.62 -9.81 1.96
CA GLN A 30 3.78 -10.41 2.60
C GLN A 30 3.36 -11.11 3.91
N LYS A 31 3.89 -12.31 4.16
CA LYS A 31 3.65 -13.04 5.41
C LYS A 31 4.90 -13.02 6.28
N LYS A 32 4.76 -12.70 7.56
CA LYS A 32 5.81 -12.86 8.57
C LYS A 32 5.18 -13.13 9.93
N ASP A 33 5.78 -14.01 10.72
CA ASP A 33 5.38 -14.32 12.10
C ASP A 33 3.88 -14.66 12.25
N GLY A 34 3.34 -15.43 11.28
CA GLY A 34 1.94 -15.84 11.27
C GLY A 34 0.95 -14.77 10.82
N ARG A 35 1.40 -13.54 10.56
CA ARG A 35 0.57 -12.41 10.12
C ARG A 35 0.77 -12.10 8.64
N TYR A 36 -0.33 -11.77 7.97
CA TYR A 36 -0.36 -11.27 6.60
C TYR A 36 -0.42 -9.75 6.61
N TRP A 37 0.48 -9.13 5.86
CA TRP A 37 0.58 -7.71 5.61
C TRP A 37 0.17 -7.45 4.18
N LEU A 38 -0.90 -6.69 3.98
CA LEU A 38 -1.34 -6.24 2.67
C LEU A 38 -0.99 -4.75 2.55
N THR A 39 -0.25 -4.38 1.51
CA THR A 39 0.01 -2.99 1.15
C THR A 39 -0.57 -2.69 -0.22
N TRP A 40 -0.99 -1.45 -0.45
CA TRP A 40 -1.48 -0.98 -1.75
C TRP A 40 -1.30 0.53 -1.86
N SER A 41 -1.58 1.12 -3.02
CA SER A 41 -1.53 2.59 -3.21
C SER A 41 -2.92 3.19 -3.33
N ASN A 42 -3.12 4.34 -2.70
CA ASN A 42 -4.33 5.18 -2.82
C ASN A 42 -4.01 6.42 -3.64
N TYR A 43 -5.03 6.97 -4.29
CA TYR A 43 -5.02 8.16 -5.13
C TYR A 43 -4.19 8.01 -6.41
N ASP A 44 -4.24 9.02 -7.28
CA ASP A 44 -3.37 9.13 -8.45
C ASP A 44 -1.97 9.60 -8.03
N THR A 45 -0.92 9.17 -8.74
CA THR A 45 0.48 9.51 -8.43
C THR A 45 0.78 11.03 -8.35
N ARG A 46 -0.04 11.87 -8.99
CA ARG A 46 0.07 13.34 -8.97
C ARG A 46 -0.69 13.99 -7.81
N ASP A 47 -1.53 13.23 -7.10
CA ASP A 47 -2.26 13.73 -5.94
C ASP A 47 -1.30 13.84 -4.74
N PRO A 48 -1.25 14.98 -4.03
CA PRO A 48 -0.39 15.12 -2.84
C PRO A 48 -0.75 14.15 -1.71
N ARG A 49 -1.95 13.55 -1.74
CA ARG A 49 -2.39 12.51 -0.81
C ARG A 49 -1.95 11.10 -1.23
N TYR A 50 -1.33 10.95 -2.40
CA TYR A 50 -0.82 9.66 -2.87
C TYR A 50 0.06 9.01 -1.80
N GLN A 51 -0.28 7.78 -1.45
CA GLN A 51 0.31 7.10 -0.31
C GLN A 51 0.26 5.60 -0.49
N ILE A 52 1.19 4.93 0.20
CA ILE A 52 1.14 3.49 0.41
C ILE A 52 0.31 3.25 1.66
N ALA A 53 -0.79 2.52 1.50
CA ALA A 53 -1.65 2.08 2.57
C ALA A 53 -1.26 0.67 3.05
N TYR A 54 -1.63 0.31 4.28
CA TYR A 54 -1.42 -1.03 4.83
C TYR A 54 -2.61 -1.56 5.62
N ALA A 55 -2.69 -2.89 5.72
CA ALA A 55 -3.64 -3.62 6.56
C ALA A 55 -3.06 -4.97 6.99
N PHE A 56 -3.63 -5.55 8.05
CA PHE A 56 -3.18 -6.82 8.59
C PHE A 56 -4.28 -7.88 8.64
N SER A 57 -3.89 -9.14 8.58
CA SER A 57 -4.80 -10.27 8.83
C SER A 57 -4.05 -11.48 9.38
N GLY A 58 -4.73 -12.31 10.17
CA GLY A 58 -4.27 -13.66 10.53
C GLY A 58 -4.50 -14.71 9.42
N SER A 59 -5.26 -14.35 8.38
CA SER A 59 -5.68 -15.23 7.28
C SER A 59 -5.44 -14.57 5.93
N VAL A 60 -4.95 -15.34 4.95
CA VAL A 60 -4.81 -14.85 3.55
C VAL A 60 -6.15 -14.43 2.93
N TYR A 61 -7.26 -14.95 3.45
CA TYR A 61 -8.61 -14.63 2.98
C TYR A 61 -9.28 -13.48 3.77
N GLY A 62 -8.57 -12.88 4.73
CA GLY A 62 -9.12 -11.85 5.60
C GLY A 62 -10.02 -12.38 6.74
N PRO A 63 -10.79 -11.48 7.39
CA PRO A 63 -10.87 -10.04 7.12
C PRO A 63 -9.54 -9.33 7.40
N TYR A 64 -9.26 -8.27 6.65
CA TYR A 64 -8.10 -7.42 6.89
C TYR A 64 -8.51 -6.23 7.78
N GLU A 65 -7.78 -6.03 8.86
CA GLU A 65 -7.90 -4.88 9.74
C GLU A 65 -7.14 -3.70 9.12
N VAL A 66 -7.88 -2.67 8.70
CA VAL A 66 -7.33 -1.42 8.17
C VAL A 66 -7.30 -0.39 9.30
N PRO A 67 -6.13 0.08 9.75
CA PRO A 67 -6.05 1.14 10.75
C PRO A 67 -6.70 2.44 10.28
N GLU A 68 -7.22 3.24 11.22
CA GLU A 68 -7.80 4.56 10.89
C GLU A 68 -6.77 5.46 10.19
N ASN A 69 -5.52 5.42 10.65
CA ASN A 69 -4.37 5.98 9.93
C ASN A 69 -3.55 4.84 9.32
N ASN A 70 -3.91 4.47 8.09
CA ASN A 70 -3.24 3.41 7.35
C ASN A 70 -2.10 3.90 6.45
N ARG A 71 -1.60 5.13 6.62
CA ARG A 71 -0.49 5.65 5.81
C ARG A 71 0.84 5.02 6.25
N LEU A 72 1.48 4.25 5.36
CA LEU A 72 2.78 3.64 5.63
C LEU A 72 3.96 4.60 5.38
N THR A 73 3.92 5.43 4.34
CA THR A 73 4.97 6.43 4.07
C THR A 73 4.62 7.77 4.68
N LEU A 74 5.50 8.35 5.49
CA LEU A 74 5.27 9.68 6.06
C LEU A 74 5.16 10.74 4.95
N ALA A 75 4.38 11.79 5.22
CA ALA A 75 4.29 12.94 4.31
C ALA A 75 5.66 13.60 4.16
N SER A 76 6.03 13.94 2.92
CA SER A 76 7.25 14.71 2.63
C SER A 76 6.95 15.76 1.56
N ALA A 77 7.64 16.90 1.66
CA ALA A 77 7.61 17.94 0.64
C ALA A 77 8.55 17.62 -0.54
N HIS A 78 9.53 16.73 -0.31
CA HIS A 78 10.57 16.39 -1.29
C HIS A 78 10.32 15.01 -1.91
N ALA A 79 9.86 14.05 -1.11
CA ALA A 79 9.55 12.70 -1.53
C ALA A 79 8.06 12.55 -1.84
N VAL A 80 7.65 12.90 -3.06
CA VAL A 80 6.25 12.83 -3.50
C VAL A 80 6.02 11.72 -4.52
N GLY A 81 4.77 11.31 -4.69
CA GLY A 81 4.44 10.20 -5.59
C GLY A 81 4.90 8.84 -5.07
N THR A 82 5.04 8.66 -3.75
CA THR A 82 5.46 7.40 -3.14
C THR A 82 4.37 6.32 -3.28
N GLY A 83 4.63 5.25 -4.04
CA GLY A 83 3.63 4.21 -4.29
C GLY A 83 4.17 2.95 -4.96
N HIS A 84 3.22 2.08 -5.33
CA HIS A 84 3.43 0.77 -5.97
C HIS A 84 4.58 0.01 -5.33
N ALA A 85 4.32 -0.48 -4.13
CA ALA A 85 5.36 -0.96 -3.24
C ALA A 85 5.35 -2.47 -3.05
N SER A 86 6.52 -2.99 -2.71
CA SER A 86 6.72 -4.36 -2.25
C SER A 86 7.31 -4.34 -0.86
N LEU A 87 6.74 -5.14 0.04
CA LEU A 87 7.24 -5.32 1.39
C LEU A 87 8.07 -6.61 1.46
N THR A 88 9.24 -6.54 2.09
CA THR A 88 10.11 -7.70 2.33
C THR A 88 10.79 -7.58 3.69
N ASN A 89 11.41 -8.66 4.15
CA ASN A 89 12.17 -8.67 5.40
C ASN A 89 13.50 -9.40 5.21
N TYR A 90 14.53 -8.94 5.93
CA TYR A 90 15.83 -9.59 5.99
C TYR A 90 16.34 -9.55 7.43
N GLY A 91 16.62 -10.72 8.00
CA GLY A 91 16.87 -10.84 9.45
C GLY A 91 15.63 -10.43 10.25
N SER A 92 15.82 -9.54 11.22
CA SER A 92 14.73 -8.95 12.03
C SER A 92 13.98 -7.83 11.32
N ASP A 93 14.60 -7.23 10.31
CA ASP A 93 14.19 -5.91 9.82
C ASP A 93 13.26 -6.03 8.63
N TRP A 94 12.38 -5.03 8.54
CA TRP A 94 11.41 -4.88 7.47
C TRP A 94 11.85 -3.76 6.52
N TYR A 95 11.62 -3.99 5.24
CA TYR A 95 11.96 -3.07 4.17
C TYR A 95 10.79 -2.88 3.23
N LEU A 96 10.59 -1.62 2.84
CA LEU A 96 9.64 -1.21 1.82
C LEU A 96 10.43 -0.79 0.58
N LEU A 97 10.22 -1.51 -0.52
CA LEU A 97 10.67 -1.09 -1.84
C LEU A 97 9.50 -0.38 -2.51
N TYR A 98 9.72 0.82 -3.05
CA TYR A 98 8.66 1.63 -3.64
C TYR A 98 9.24 2.53 -4.72
N HIS A 99 8.39 3.20 -5.51
CA HIS A 99 8.85 4.29 -6.36
C HIS A 99 8.42 5.65 -5.83
N ARG A 100 9.11 6.70 -6.23
CA ARG A 100 8.71 8.11 -6.10
C ARG A 100 8.97 8.88 -7.39
N LEU A 101 8.50 10.12 -7.49
CA LEU A 101 8.88 11.03 -8.58
C LEU A 101 10.32 11.50 -8.38
N ALA A 102 11.17 11.34 -9.40
CA ALA A 102 12.58 11.73 -9.33
C ALA A 102 12.79 13.25 -9.48
N ASP A 103 11.90 13.92 -10.20
CA ASP A 103 11.87 15.38 -10.38
C ASP A 103 10.41 15.83 -10.42
N PRO A 104 9.76 15.98 -9.25
CA PRO A 104 8.33 16.23 -9.17
C PRO A 104 7.89 17.60 -9.72
N GLU A 105 8.82 18.54 -9.88
CA GLU A 105 8.52 19.87 -10.42
C GLU A 105 8.44 19.86 -11.95
N HIS A 106 9.17 18.96 -12.62
CA HIS A 106 9.32 19.01 -14.08
C HIS A 106 9.02 17.70 -14.81
N SER A 107 8.85 16.57 -14.10
CA SER A 107 8.78 15.25 -14.73
C SER A 107 7.92 14.23 -13.97
N LEU A 108 7.41 13.24 -14.71
CA LEU A 108 6.76 12.04 -14.15
C LEU A 108 7.69 10.82 -14.17
N MET A 109 8.98 11.01 -14.45
CA MET A 109 9.96 9.95 -14.34
C MET A 109 10.09 9.51 -12.89
N ARG A 110 10.17 8.20 -12.70
CA ARG A 110 10.18 7.56 -11.39
C ARG A 110 11.53 6.95 -11.10
N GLU A 111 11.91 6.94 -9.84
CA GLU A 111 13.05 6.20 -9.33
C GLU A 111 12.62 5.13 -8.33
N THR A 112 13.46 4.13 -8.13
CA THR A 112 13.22 3.06 -7.14
C THR A 112 13.90 3.43 -5.83
N CYS A 113 13.15 3.30 -4.74
CA CYS A 113 13.57 3.64 -3.40
C CYS A 113 13.49 2.41 -2.49
N LEU A 114 14.28 2.44 -1.42
CA LEU A 114 14.26 1.46 -0.34
C LEU A 114 14.15 2.21 0.98
N GLY A 115 13.16 1.90 1.79
CA GLY A 115 12.98 2.43 3.14
C GLY A 115 12.97 1.32 4.18
N VAL A 116 13.53 1.60 5.35
CA VAL A 116 13.39 0.72 6.51
C VAL A 116 12.04 1.00 7.16
N VAL A 117 11.26 -0.05 7.44
CA VAL A 117 10.00 0.08 8.17
C VAL A 117 10.30 0.17 9.66
N GLN A 118 9.88 1.28 10.25
CA GLN A 118 9.93 1.56 11.68
C GLN A 118 8.54 1.36 12.28
N PHE A 119 8.47 1.28 13.61
CA PHE A 119 7.24 1.02 14.34
C PHE A 119 7.12 2.03 15.48
N ALA A 120 6.08 2.86 15.45
CA ALA A 120 5.77 3.74 16.58
C ALA A 120 5.21 2.91 17.76
N GLU A 121 4.40 1.92 17.40
CA GLU A 121 3.88 0.84 18.25
C GLU A 121 3.89 -0.45 17.42
N GLU A 122 3.66 -1.60 18.05
CA GLU A 122 3.73 -2.92 17.38
C GLU A 122 2.91 -3.01 16.07
N ASN A 123 1.75 -2.34 16.04
CA ASN A 123 0.83 -2.35 14.90
C ASN A 123 0.80 -1.04 14.11
N THR A 124 1.73 -0.13 14.38
CA THR A 124 1.74 1.21 13.78
C THR A 124 3.07 1.43 13.02
N PRO A 125 3.24 0.75 11.87
CA PRO A 125 4.43 0.88 11.05
C PRO A 125 4.45 2.22 10.31
N PHE A 126 5.65 2.73 10.06
CA PHE A 126 5.88 3.87 9.18
C PHE A 126 7.25 3.78 8.50
N VAL A 127 7.37 4.46 7.36
CA VAL A 127 8.62 4.64 6.62
C VAL A 127 8.86 6.14 6.48
N VAL A 128 10.02 6.58 6.95
CA VAL A 128 10.54 7.92 6.64
C VAL A 128 11.03 7.90 5.20
N VAL A 129 10.54 8.83 4.40
CA VAL A 129 10.90 9.01 2.99
C VAL A 129 11.70 10.30 2.87
N ASP A 130 12.81 10.27 2.12
CA ASP A 130 13.72 11.40 1.93
C ASP A 130 13.55 12.08 0.57
#